data_AF-A0A2K8SQS9-F1
#
_entry.id   AF-A0A2K8SQS9-F1
#
_cell.length_a   1.000
_cell.length_b   1.000
_cell.length_c   1.000
_cell.angle_alpha   90.00
_cell.angle_beta   90.00
_cell.angle_gamma   90.00
#
_symmetry.space_group_name_H-M   'P 1'
#
loop_
_entity.id
_entity.type
_entity.pdbx_description
1 polymer ?
#
loop_
_entity_poly.entity_id
_entity_poly.type
_entity_poly.pdbx_seq_one_letter_code
_entity_poly.pdbx_strand_id
1 'polypeptide(L)'
;MSRKTIATPFIICVCILGVALIQFPQLQKLINSKKSASLEALEKEIKSESIRLNFLEKMPSFGYDNFIADLVYLSFLQYFGDDEVRDKTGYSLSPEYFEVILERDPRFLAAYRSLSISTSLYAAMPERAIALSEKGLKSLSASVPEKSYYVWRYKGVDELLFLGNAKAAEQSFATAANWASNFSDEESQMIAHTSQKTAEFLSRNPNSKYAQISTWAIVLNNQVDERTQKRAIKEIEALGGKVITTPEGTKKIIFSPKD
;
A
#
# COMPACT_ATOMS: atom_id res chain seq x y z
N MET A 1 47.22 3.86 33.52
CA MET A 1 45.93 3.62 32.84
C MET A 1 45.29 2.38 33.44
N SER A 2 44.03 2.47 33.87
CA SER A 2 43.34 1.35 34.55
C SER A 2 43.05 0.22 33.56
N ARG A 3 43.25 -1.05 33.97
CA ARG A 3 42.94 -2.26 33.18
C ARG A 3 41.51 -2.23 32.58
N LYS A 4 40.58 -1.51 33.20
CA LYS A 4 39.19 -1.33 32.72
C LYS A 4 39.10 -0.52 31.42
N THR A 5 40.02 0.40 31.17
CA THR A 5 39.99 1.30 30.00
C THR A 5 40.36 0.60 28.68
N ILE A 6 41.10 -0.51 28.74
CA ILE A 6 41.52 -1.31 27.57
C ILE A 6 40.65 -2.56 27.39
N ALA A 7 40.16 -3.17 28.48
CA ALA A 7 39.34 -4.37 28.41
C ALA A 7 37.96 -4.12 27.76
N THR A 8 37.34 -2.97 28.02
CA THR A 8 36.01 -2.63 27.50
C THR A 8 35.96 -2.52 25.97
N PRO A 9 36.85 -1.75 25.29
CA PRO A 9 36.84 -1.71 23.83
C PRO A 9 37.22 -3.06 23.21
N PHE A 10 38.07 -3.85 23.86
CA PHE A 10 38.40 -5.20 23.39
C PHE A 10 37.19 -6.13 23.41
N ILE A 11 36.40 -6.12 24.48
CA ILE A 11 35.17 -6.92 24.59
C ILE A 11 34.15 -6.48 23.53
N ILE A 12 33.97 -5.18 23.32
CA ILE A 12 33.08 -4.65 22.28
C ILE A 12 33.52 -5.14 20.89
N CYS A 13 34.81 -5.05 20.56
CA CYS A 13 35.33 -5.55 19.29
C CYS A 13 35.12 -7.05 19.12
N VAL A 14 35.33 -7.85 20.18
CA VAL A 14 35.09 -9.31 20.15
C VAL A 14 33.60 -9.62 19.96
N CYS A 15 32.70 -8.87 20.60
CA CYS A 15 31.26 -9.04 20.42
C CYS A 15 30.82 -8.67 18.99
N ILE A 16 31.29 -7.55 18.43
CA ILE A 16 31.00 -7.15 17.05
C ILE A 16 31.53 -8.20 16.07
N LEU A 17 32.75 -8.70 16.28
CA LEU A 17 33.34 -9.73 15.44
C LEU A 17 32.55 -11.04 15.52
N GLY A 18 32.11 -11.44 16.71
CA GLY A 18 31.29 -12.62 16.93
C GLY A 18 29.93 -12.51 16.23
N VAL A 19 29.25 -11.37 16.35
CA VAL A 19 27.98 -11.10 15.64
C VAL A 19 28.22 -11.12 14.12
N ALA A 20 29.28 -10.47 13.64
CA ALA A 20 29.60 -10.46 12.20
C ALA A 20 29.88 -11.87 11.66
N LEU A 21 30.65 -12.69 12.38
CA LEU A 21 30.96 -14.06 11.97
C LEU A 21 29.74 -14.98 11.94
N ILE A 22 28.75 -14.75 12.81
CA ILE A 22 27.51 -15.53 12.84
C ILE A 22 26.52 -15.02 11.78
N GLN A 23 26.38 -13.71 11.62
CA GLN A 23 25.40 -13.11 10.72
C GLN A 23 25.84 -13.11 9.25
N PHE A 24 27.14 -13.04 8.96
CA PHE A 24 27.63 -12.95 7.58
C PHE A 24 27.29 -14.18 6.73
N PRO A 25 27.46 -15.44 7.21
CA PRO A 25 27.03 -16.62 6.45
C PRO A 25 25.52 -16.71 6.26
N GLN A 26 24.74 -16.28 7.27
CA GLN A 26 23.28 -16.24 7.16
C GLN A 26 22.82 -15.21 6.14
N LEU A 27 23.44 -14.03 6.14
CA LEU A 27 23.23 -12.99 5.16
C LEU A 27 23.58 -13.47 3.75
N GLN A 28 24.74 -14.10 3.56
CA GLN A 28 25.15 -14.68 2.28
C GLN A 28 24.16 -15.75 1.80
N LYS A 29 23.68 -16.62 2.70
CA LYS A 29 22.67 -17.62 2.38
C LYS A 29 21.35 -16.98 1.94
N LEU A 30 20.89 -15.94 2.64
CA LEU A 30 19.66 -15.21 2.30
C LEU A 30 19.77 -14.48 0.96
N ILE A 31 20.91 -13.82 0.69
CA ILE A 31 21.17 -13.12 -0.57
C ILE A 31 21.16 -14.11 -1.74
N ASN A 32 21.85 -15.24 -1.58
CA ASN A 32 21.97 -16.24 -2.65
C ASN A 32 20.67 -17.01 -2.87
N SER A 33 19.91 -17.30 -1.80
CA SER A 33 18.63 -18.00 -1.92
C SER A 33 17.56 -17.15 -2.61
N LYS A 34 17.49 -15.84 -2.35
CA LYS A 34 16.49 -14.97 -2.97
C LYS A 34 16.73 -14.75 -4.47
N LYS A 35 17.99 -14.51 -4.87
CA LYS A 35 18.33 -14.31 -6.30
C LYS A 35 18.10 -15.53 -7.17
N SER A 36 18.23 -16.73 -6.60
CA SER A 36 18.10 -18.00 -7.33
C SER A 36 16.79 -18.75 -7.04
N ALA A 37 15.88 -18.16 -6.25
CA ALA A 37 14.60 -18.79 -5.93
C ALA A 37 13.76 -19.01 -7.18
N SER A 38 13.28 -20.24 -7.36
CA SER A 38 12.28 -20.58 -8.37
C SER A 38 10.96 -19.89 -8.06
N LEU A 39 10.15 -19.63 -9.09
CA LEU A 39 8.81 -19.05 -8.91
C LEU A 39 7.96 -19.90 -7.94
N GLU A 40 8.04 -21.23 -8.05
CA GLU A 40 7.33 -22.15 -7.15
C GLU A 40 7.73 -21.99 -5.68
N ALA A 41 9.03 -21.79 -5.40
CA ALA A 41 9.50 -21.54 -4.05
C ALA A 41 8.96 -20.22 -3.49
N LEU A 42 8.94 -19.17 -4.31
CA LEU A 42 8.40 -17.86 -3.93
C LEU A 42 6.88 -17.92 -3.72
N GLU A 43 6.14 -18.64 -4.56
CA GLU A 43 4.70 -18.86 -4.38
C GLU A 43 4.38 -19.62 -3.09
N LYS A 44 5.24 -20.59 -2.72
CA LYS A 44 5.13 -21.30 -1.43
C LYS A 44 5.35 -20.36 -0.25
N GLU A 45 6.32 -19.45 -0.34
CA GLU A 45 6.55 -18.41 0.67
C GLU A 45 5.35 -17.47 0.80
N ILE A 46 4.78 -17.02 -0.33
CA ILE A 46 3.54 -16.21 -0.35
C ILE A 46 2.38 -16.93 0.33
N LYS A 47 2.20 -18.22 0.03
CA LYS A 47 1.15 -19.02 0.67
C LYS A 47 1.38 -19.15 2.18
N SER A 48 2.62 -19.37 2.60
CA SER A 48 2.98 -19.44 4.02
C SER A 48 2.69 -18.10 4.72
N GLU A 49 3.03 -16.98 4.10
CA GLU A 49 2.78 -15.66 4.65
C GLU A 49 1.28 -15.35 4.71
N SER A 50 0.51 -15.72 3.69
CA SER A 50 -0.96 -15.60 3.70
C SER A 50 -1.58 -16.37 4.88
N ILE A 51 -1.10 -17.58 5.16
CA ILE A 51 -1.55 -18.37 6.33
C ILE A 51 -1.16 -17.66 7.64
N ARG A 52 0.06 -17.13 7.73
CA ARG A 52 0.51 -16.35 8.90
C ARG A 52 -0.38 -15.13 9.13
N LEU A 53 -0.67 -14.35 8.09
CA LEU A 53 -1.54 -13.18 8.17
C LEU A 53 -2.96 -13.58 8.59
N ASN A 54 -3.52 -14.65 8.03
CA ASN A 54 -4.85 -15.10 8.45
C ASN A 54 -4.90 -15.56 9.92
N PHE A 55 -3.82 -16.17 10.42
CA PHE A 55 -3.70 -16.50 11.83
C PHE A 55 -3.59 -15.23 12.70
N LEU A 56 -2.73 -14.28 12.30
CA LEU A 56 -2.55 -13.00 12.98
C LEU A 56 -3.80 -12.13 12.95
N GLU A 57 -4.68 -12.28 11.96
CA GLU A 57 -5.98 -11.60 11.93
C GLU A 57 -6.86 -12.05 13.10
N LYS A 58 -6.89 -13.36 13.37
CA LYS A 58 -7.90 -14.00 14.24
C LYS A 58 -7.41 -14.29 15.67
N MET A 59 -6.11 -14.29 15.91
CA MET A 59 -5.59 -14.66 17.23
C MET A 59 -5.96 -13.62 18.30
N PRO A 60 -6.22 -14.01 19.55
CA PRO A 60 -6.39 -13.05 20.64
C PRO A 60 -5.12 -12.21 20.84
N SER A 61 -5.29 -10.90 21.05
CA SER A 61 -4.17 -9.97 21.30
C SER A 61 -3.71 -9.93 22.75
N PHE A 62 -4.58 -10.33 23.68
CA PHE A 62 -4.40 -10.14 25.12
C PHE A 62 -4.05 -8.69 25.51
N GLY A 63 -4.59 -7.71 24.77
CA GLY A 63 -4.37 -6.27 25.00
C GLY A 63 -3.20 -5.67 24.22
N TYR A 64 -2.54 -6.42 23.34
CA TYR A 64 -1.38 -5.98 22.55
C TYR A 64 -1.71 -5.71 21.07
N ASP A 65 -2.92 -5.23 20.76
CA ASP A 65 -3.36 -5.02 19.38
C ASP A 65 -2.43 -4.09 18.59
N ASN A 66 -2.11 -2.92 19.13
CA ASN A 66 -1.23 -1.96 18.45
C ASN A 66 0.19 -2.52 18.22
N PHE A 67 0.72 -3.30 19.16
CA PHE A 67 2.04 -3.92 19.00
C PHE A 67 2.04 -4.96 17.87
N ILE A 68 0.98 -5.76 17.77
CA ILE A 68 0.81 -6.70 16.66
C ILE A 68 0.68 -5.94 15.34
N ALA A 69 -0.10 -4.87 15.31
CA ALA A 69 -0.25 -4.00 14.15
C ALA A 69 1.10 -3.43 13.68
N ASP A 70 1.92 -2.92 14.60
CA ASP A 70 3.27 -2.41 14.32
C ASP A 70 4.18 -3.47 13.70
N LEU A 71 4.21 -4.68 14.27
CA LEU A 71 5.02 -5.78 13.75
C LEU A 71 4.57 -6.23 12.35
N VAL A 72 3.26 -6.24 12.11
CA VAL A 72 2.68 -6.56 10.80
C VAL A 72 2.99 -5.45 9.80
N TYR A 73 2.96 -4.19 10.21
CA TYR A 73 3.37 -3.06 9.36
C TYR A 73 4.85 -3.13 8.97
N LEU A 74 5.74 -3.48 9.90
CA LEU A 74 7.15 -3.73 9.57
C LEU A 74 7.32 -4.90 8.60
N SER A 75 6.54 -5.97 8.76
CA SER A 75 6.52 -7.11 7.82
C SER A 75 6.05 -6.66 6.43
N PHE A 76 5.01 -5.81 6.36
CA PHE A 76 4.54 -5.21 5.12
C PHE A 76 5.63 -4.38 4.44
N LEU A 77 6.38 -3.55 5.17
CA LEU A 77 7.45 -2.75 4.57
C LEU A 77 8.53 -3.63 3.93
N GLN A 78 8.87 -4.77 4.56
CA GLN A 78 9.80 -5.74 3.99
C GLN A 78 9.23 -6.44 2.76
N TYR A 79 7.97 -6.88 2.84
CA TYR A 79 7.25 -7.51 1.74
C TYR A 79 7.15 -6.57 0.52
N PHE A 80 6.77 -5.32 0.75
CA PHE A 80 6.56 -4.32 -0.28
C PHE A 80 7.88 -3.85 -0.92
N GLY A 81 8.94 -3.72 -0.12
CA GLY A 81 10.26 -3.27 -0.61
C GLY A 81 11.13 -4.36 -1.25
N ASP A 82 10.64 -5.59 -1.39
CA ASP A 82 11.39 -6.69 -2.02
C ASP A 82 11.12 -6.77 -3.53
N ASP A 83 11.51 -5.72 -4.26
CA ASP A 83 11.20 -5.52 -5.68
C ASP A 83 11.56 -6.75 -6.53
N GLU A 84 12.74 -7.36 -6.32
CA GLU A 84 13.19 -8.56 -7.06
C GLU A 84 12.19 -9.74 -6.95
N VAL A 85 11.53 -9.88 -5.80
CA VAL A 85 10.53 -10.92 -5.58
C VAL A 85 9.14 -10.46 -6.03
N ARG A 86 8.81 -9.17 -5.84
CA ARG A 86 7.52 -8.59 -6.26
C ARG A 86 7.37 -8.55 -7.78
N ASP A 87 8.45 -8.38 -8.54
CA ASP A 87 8.45 -8.48 -10.00
C ASP A 87 7.95 -9.86 -10.49
N LYS A 88 8.14 -10.91 -9.68
CA LYS A 88 7.74 -12.28 -10.00
C LYS A 88 6.37 -12.68 -9.44
N THR A 89 6.05 -12.19 -8.24
CA THR A 89 4.90 -12.68 -7.45
C THR A 89 3.84 -11.62 -7.19
N GLY A 90 4.11 -10.37 -7.55
CA GLY A 90 3.18 -9.26 -7.45
C GLY A 90 2.90 -8.82 -6.01
N TYR A 91 1.90 -7.95 -5.83
CA TYR A 91 1.59 -7.38 -4.52
C TYR A 91 0.32 -7.95 -3.90
N SER A 92 -0.02 -9.20 -4.25
CA SER A 92 -1.30 -9.82 -3.89
C SER A 92 -1.62 -9.88 -2.39
N LEU A 93 -0.62 -9.85 -1.49
CA LEU A 93 -0.80 -9.85 -0.03
C LEU A 93 -1.00 -8.46 0.60
N SER A 94 -0.88 -7.37 -0.16
CA SER A 94 -1.06 -6.01 0.37
C SER A 94 -2.39 -5.79 1.10
N PRO A 95 -3.56 -6.23 0.58
CA PRO A 95 -4.81 -6.09 1.32
C PRO A 95 -4.85 -6.92 2.61
N GLU A 96 -4.16 -8.07 2.67
CA GLU A 96 -4.14 -8.95 3.85
C GLU A 96 -3.32 -8.31 4.98
N TYR A 97 -2.19 -7.67 4.67
CA TYR A 97 -1.48 -6.83 5.63
C TYR A 97 -2.37 -5.69 6.13
N PHE A 98 -3.09 -5.04 5.22
CA PHE A 98 -3.94 -3.91 5.54
C PHE A 98 -5.07 -4.30 6.49
N GLU A 99 -5.72 -5.44 6.21
CA GLU A 99 -6.78 -6.02 7.01
C GLU A 99 -6.28 -6.36 8.43
N VAL A 100 -5.18 -7.10 8.56
CA VAL A 100 -4.61 -7.44 9.88
C VAL A 100 -4.27 -6.18 10.68
N ILE A 101 -3.68 -5.16 10.06
CA ILE A 101 -3.30 -3.93 10.78
C ILE A 101 -4.56 -3.19 11.25
N LEU A 102 -5.55 -2.98 10.39
CA LEU A 102 -6.74 -2.19 10.73
C LEU A 102 -7.73 -2.90 11.65
N GLU A 103 -7.78 -4.23 11.66
CA GLU A 103 -8.56 -4.97 12.67
C GLU A 103 -8.03 -4.75 14.08
N ARG A 104 -6.73 -4.47 14.21
CA ARG A 104 -6.02 -4.34 15.47
C ARG A 104 -5.92 -2.90 15.91
N ASP A 105 -5.44 -2.06 15.02
CA ASP A 105 -5.34 -0.63 15.23
C ASP A 105 -5.96 0.13 14.05
N PRO A 106 -7.28 0.37 14.08
CA PRO A 106 -7.94 1.13 13.04
C PRO A 106 -7.49 2.60 13.01
N ARG A 107 -6.76 3.10 14.02
CA ARG A 107 -6.24 4.48 14.08
C ARG A 107 -4.83 4.61 13.50
N PHE A 108 -4.28 3.54 12.95
CA PHE A 108 -2.93 3.53 12.38
C PHE A 108 -2.87 4.27 11.03
N LEU A 109 -2.73 5.59 11.06
CA LEU A 109 -2.77 6.44 9.85
C LEU A 109 -1.72 6.10 8.79
N ALA A 110 -0.52 5.69 9.19
CA ALA A 110 0.52 5.30 8.24
C ALA A 110 0.12 4.06 7.42
N ALA A 111 -0.68 3.16 7.99
CA ALA A 111 -1.20 2.00 7.29
C ALA A 111 -2.13 2.42 6.16
N TYR A 112 -3.09 3.32 6.40
CA TYR A 112 -3.95 3.84 5.32
C TYR A 112 -3.13 4.48 4.20
N ARG A 113 -2.13 5.30 4.54
CA ARG A 113 -1.29 5.96 3.52
C ARG A 113 -0.57 4.95 2.63
N SER A 114 0.12 3.98 3.24
CA SER A 114 1.00 3.06 2.51
C SER A 114 0.22 1.92 1.86
N LEU A 115 -0.72 1.32 2.58
CA LEU A 115 -1.44 0.13 2.14
C LEU A 115 -2.65 0.43 1.26
N SER A 116 -3.25 1.62 1.32
CA SER A 116 -4.25 2.02 0.30
C SER A 116 -3.60 2.01 -1.07
N ILE A 117 -2.46 2.70 -1.22
CA ILE A 117 -1.70 2.75 -2.48
C ILE A 117 -1.19 1.36 -2.87
N SER A 118 -0.58 0.62 -1.94
CA SER A 118 -0.09 -0.73 -2.23
C SER A 118 -1.21 -1.67 -2.71
N THR A 119 -2.40 -1.54 -2.13
CA THR A 119 -3.55 -2.38 -2.48
C THR A 119 -4.21 -1.95 -3.79
N SER A 120 -4.44 -0.65 -4.00
CA SER A 120 -5.11 -0.16 -5.21
C SER A 120 -4.19 -0.16 -6.44
N LEU A 121 -3.00 0.42 -6.30
CA LEU A 121 -2.08 0.66 -7.42
C LEU A 121 -1.21 -0.56 -7.75
N TYR A 122 -0.67 -1.25 -6.75
CA TYR A 122 0.29 -2.33 -6.97
C TYR A 122 -0.37 -3.70 -7.03
N ALA A 123 -1.40 -3.95 -6.21
CA ALA A 123 -2.15 -5.21 -6.23
C ALA A 123 -3.36 -5.19 -7.18
N ALA A 124 -3.69 -4.04 -7.80
CA ALA A 124 -4.89 -3.85 -8.63
C ALA A 124 -6.20 -4.24 -7.90
N MET A 125 -6.30 -3.94 -6.60
CA MET A 125 -7.48 -4.25 -5.77
C MET A 125 -8.10 -3.00 -5.10
N PRO A 126 -8.43 -1.94 -5.87
CA PRO A 126 -9.00 -0.71 -5.31
C PRO A 126 -10.28 -0.95 -4.51
N GLU A 127 -11.10 -1.93 -4.89
CA GLU A 127 -12.31 -2.29 -4.17
C GLU A 127 -12.01 -2.77 -2.73
N ARG A 128 -10.91 -3.54 -2.54
CA ARG A 128 -10.46 -3.98 -1.21
C ARG A 128 -9.90 -2.81 -0.41
N ALA A 129 -9.13 -1.92 -1.03
CA ALA A 129 -8.57 -0.73 -0.37
C ALA A 129 -9.68 0.18 0.19
N ILE A 130 -10.73 0.41 -0.60
CA ILE A 130 -11.90 1.20 -0.20
C ILE A 130 -12.66 0.51 0.93
N ALA A 131 -12.97 -0.78 0.81
CA ALA A 131 -13.73 -1.52 1.82
C ALA A 131 -13.01 -1.55 3.19
N LEU A 132 -11.70 -1.75 3.19
CA LEU A 132 -10.88 -1.71 4.40
C LEU A 132 -10.83 -0.29 5.00
N SER A 133 -10.68 0.73 4.14
CA SER A 133 -10.72 2.13 4.58
C SER A 133 -12.07 2.49 5.20
N GLU A 134 -13.18 2.07 4.60
CA GLU A 134 -14.54 2.27 5.12
C GLU A 134 -14.76 1.60 6.47
N LYS A 135 -14.25 0.37 6.64
CA LYS A 135 -14.33 -0.33 7.93
C LYS A 135 -13.57 0.45 9.00
N GLY A 136 -12.35 0.86 8.70
CA GLY A 136 -11.50 1.61 9.62
C GLY A 136 -12.03 3.01 9.97
N LEU A 137 -12.60 3.72 8.99
CA LEU A 137 -13.22 5.05 9.16
C LEU A 137 -14.32 5.09 10.23
N LYS A 138 -14.97 3.96 10.54
CA LYS A 138 -15.97 3.86 11.63
C LYS A 138 -15.38 4.13 13.02
N SER A 139 -14.06 3.99 13.17
CA SER A 139 -13.32 4.20 14.42
C SER A 139 -12.59 5.55 14.47
N LEU A 140 -12.71 6.36 13.41
CA LEU A 140 -12.04 7.65 13.26
C LEU A 140 -13.03 8.80 13.40
N SER A 141 -12.50 9.97 13.74
CA SER A 141 -13.25 11.22 13.72
C SER A 141 -12.37 12.33 13.15
N ALA A 142 -12.93 13.53 13.00
CA ALA A 142 -12.17 14.69 12.54
C ALA A 142 -10.91 14.96 13.38
N SER A 143 -10.96 14.71 14.70
CA SER A 143 -9.88 15.01 15.65
C SER A 143 -9.16 13.77 16.21
N VAL A 144 -9.65 12.55 15.95
CA VAL A 144 -9.10 11.33 16.58
C VAL A 144 -8.84 10.24 15.54
N PRO A 145 -7.56 9.88 15.30
CA PRO A 145 -6.37 10.70 15.56
C PRO A 145 -6.35 11.98 14.70
N GLU A 146 -5.49 12.92 15.04
CA GLU A 146 -5.22 14.08 14.18
C GLU A 146 -4.84 13.63 12.77
N LYS A 147 -5.21 14.42 11.76
CA LYS A 147 -4.95 14.14 10.33
C LYS A 147 -5.74 12.96 9.73
N SER A 148 -6.77 12.47 10.42
CA SER A 148 -7.68 11.44 9.87
C SER A 148 -8.39 11.85 8.58
N TYR A 149 -8.46 13.14 8.26
CA TYR A 149 -8.96 13.65 6.98
C TYR A 149 -8.19 13.09 5.76
N TYR A 150 -6.95 12.62 5.92
CA TYR A 150 -6.22 11.97 4.82
C TYR A 150 -6.82 10.63 4.41
N VAL A 151 -7.42 9.88 5.34
CA VAL A 151 -8.03 8.57 5.03
C VAL A 151 -9.18 8.74 4.02
N TRP A 152 -10.00 9.79 4.21
CA TRP A 152 -11.02 10.16 3.24
C TRP A 152 -10.46 10.54 1.88
N ARG A 153 -9.30 11.22 1.82
CA ARG A 153 -8.66 11.56 0.54
C ARG A 153 -8.15 10.33 -0.17
N TYR A 154 -7.52 9.39 0.53
CA TYR A 154 -7.04 8.14 -0.07
C TYR A 154 -8.22 7.33 -0.66
N LYS A 155 -9.29 7.16 0.12
CA LYS A 155 -10.54 6.55 -0.34
C LYS A 155 -11.12 7.26 -1.56
N GLY A 156 -11.23 8.60 -1.52
CA GLY A 156 -11.78 9.40 -2.62
C GLY A 156 -10.95 9.32 -3.91
N VAL A 157 -9.63 9.22 -3.79
CA VAL A 157 -8.74 8.96 -4.94
C VAL A 157 -9.03 7.59 -5.56
N ASP A 158 -9.14 6.54 -4.74
CA ASP A 158 -9.40 5.20 -5.24
C ASP A 158 -10.78 5.09 -5.89
N GLU A 159 -11.81 5.69 -5.27
CA GLU A 159 -13.18 5.77 -5.81
C GLU A 159 -13.24 6.47 -7.17
N LEU A 160 -12.53 7.59 -7.31
CA LEU A 160 -12.53 8.37 -8.54
C LEU A 160 -11.70 7.70 -9.63
N LEU A 161 -10.43 7.44 -9.34
CA LEU A 161 -9.43 7.12 -10.36
C LEU A 161 -9.48 5.67 -10.80
N PHE A 162 -9.89 4.74 -9.94
CA PHE A 162 -10.01 3.34 -10.32
C PHE A 162 -11.45 2.97 -10.65
N LEU A 163 -12.41 3.32 -9.78
CA LEU A 163 -13.81 2.90 -9.94
C LEU A 163 -14.67 3.86 -10.77
N GLY A 164 -14.21 5.09 -11.04
CA GLY A 164 -15.01 6.08 -11.75
C GLY A 164 -16.28 6.47 -11.00
N ASN A 165 -16.27 6.33 -9.67
CA ASN A 165 -17.40 6.66 -8.82
C ASN A 165 -17.24 8.08 -8.26
N ALA A 166 -17.45 9.06 -9.12
CA ALA A 166 -17.28 10.46 -8.72
C ALA A 166 -18.25 10.94 -7.66
N LYS A 167 -19.45 10.36 -7.56
CA LYS A 167 -20.38 10.74 -6.49
C LYS A 167 -19.84 10.32 -5.12
N ALA A 168 -19.28 9.11 -5.01
CA ALA A 168 -18.64 8.66 -3.79
C ALA A 168 -17.36 9.45 -3.50
N ALA A 169 -16.55 9.71 -4.53
CA ALA A 169 -15.34 10.52 -4.39
C ALA A 169 -15.65 11.97 -3.96
N GLU A 170 -16.67 12.61 -4.54
CA GLU A 170 -17.17 13.93 -4.13
C GLU A 170 -17.49 13.95 -2.63
N GLN A 171 -18.23 12.94 -2.15
CA GLN A 171 -18.55 12.80 -0.73
C GLN A 171 -17.29 12.65 0.10
N SER A 172 -16.38 11.74 -0.29
CA SER A 172 -15.12 11.52 0.42
C SER A 172 -14.27 12.79 0.49
N PHE A 173 -14.12 13.55 -0.60
CA PHE A 173 -13.38 14.81 -0.60
C PHE A 173 -14.09 15.92 0.19
N ALA A 174 -15.42 16.00 0.16
CA ALA A 174 -16.18 16.94 0.97
C ALA A 174 -16.03 16.63 2.47
N THR A 175 -16.06 15.37 2.87
CA THR A 175 -15.83 14.95 4.25
C THR A 175 -14.39 15.22 4.68
N ALA A 176 -13.40 14.95 3.81
CA ALA A 176 -12.02 15.33 4.07
C ALA A 176 -11.86 16.84 4.31
N ALA A 177 -12.52 17.66 3.48
CA ALA A 177 -12.51 19.11 3.61
C ALA A 177 -13.09 19.56 4.95
N ASN A 178 -14.26 19.01 5.30
CA ASN A 178 -14.92 19.28 6.56
C ASN A 178 -14.06 18.87 7.76
N TRP A 179 -13.47 17.67 7.75
CA TRP A 179 -12.63 17.19 8.85
C TRP A 179 -11.37 18.04 9.01
N ALA A 180 -10.69 18.38 7.92
CA ALA A 180 -9.49 19.23 7.94
C ALA A 180 -9.79 20.66 8.41
N SER A 181 -10.99 21.19 8.13
CA SER A 181 -11.39 22.54 8.55
C SER A 181 -11.47 22.75 10.07
N ASN A 182 -11.44 21.68 10.87
CA ASN A 182 -11.45 21.75 12.33
C ASN A 182 -10.10 22.14 12.95
N PHE A 183 -9.04 22.21 12.14
CA PHE A 183 -7.67 22.53 12.58
C PHE A 183 -7.23 23.86 11.98
N SER A 184 -6.35 24.58 12.66
CA SER A 184 -5.92 25.93 12.23
C SER A 184 -4.52 25.98 11.62
N ASP A 185 -3.80 24.85 11.57
CA ASP A 185 -2.47 24.79 10.96
C ASP A 185 -2.52 24.93 9.43
N GLU A 186 -1.41 25.37 8.85
CA GLU A 186 -1.34 25.65 7.41
C GLU A 186 -1.62 24.41 6.54
N GLU A 187 -1.14 23.24 6.97
CA GLU A 187 -1.32 21.99 6.24
C GLU A 187 -2.81 21.62 6.19
N SER A 188 -3.50 21.61 7.33
CA SER A 188 -4.92 21.27 7.39
C SER A 188 -5.79 22.27 6.61
N GLN A 189 -5.49 23.57 6.66
CA GLN A 189 -6.20 24.59 5.87
C GLN A 189 -6.01 24.41 4.36
N MET A 190 -4.79 24.09 3.92
CA MET A 190 -4.52 23.75 2.53
C MET A 190 -5.31 22.49 2.10
N ILE A 191 -5.34 21.46 2.95
CA ILE A 191 -6.08 20.23 2.67
C ILE A 191 -7.59 20.46 2.64
N ALA A 192 -8.12 21.28 3.54
CA ALA A 192 -9.53 21.68 3.55
C ALA A 192 -9.91 22.34 2.22
N HIS A 193 -9.15 23.37 1.82
CA HIS A 193 -9.40 24.10 0.58
C HIS A 193 -9.26 23.21 -0.67
N THR A 194 -8.19 22.42 -0.79
CA THR A 194 -7.95 21.60 -1.99
C THR A 194 -8.96 20.46 -2.12
N SER A 195 -9.38 19.85 -1.01
CA SER A 195 -10.39 18.80 -1.02
C SER A 195 -11.78 19.37 -1.36
N GLN A 196 -12.12 20.56 -0.83
CA GLN A 196 -13.37 21.26 -1.17
C GLN A 196 -13.45 21.58 -2.67
N LYS A 197 -12.39 22.15 -3.25
CA LYS A 197 -12.34 22.42 -4.70
C LYS A 197 -12.47 21.16 -5.54
N THR A 198 -11.93 20.04 -5.07
CA THR A 198 -12.06 18.75 -5.76
C THR A 198 -13.52 18.27 -5.72
N ALA A 199 -14.19 18.32 -4.57
CA ALA A 199 -15.61 17.98 -4.47
C ALA A 199 -16.49 18.87 -5.38
N GLU A 200 -16.25 20.19 -5.39
CA GLU A 200 -16.95 21.13 -6.28
C GLU A 200 -16.67 20.93 -7.77
N PHE A 201 -15.49 20.40 -8.11
CA PHE A 201 -15.18 20.03 -9.48
C PHE A 201 -15.97 18.77 -9.87
N LEU A 202 -15.95 17.74 -9.02
CA LEU A 202 -16.63 16.46 -9.26
C LEU A 202 -18.15 16.61 -9.33
N SER A 203 -18.75 17.54 -8.59
CA SER A 203 -20.18 17.80 -8.67
C SER A 203 -20.63 18.33 -10.06
N ARG A 204 -19.71 18.93 -10.82
CA ARG A 204 -19.96 19.49 -12.15
C ARG A 204 -19.39 18.64 -13.29
N ASN A 205 -18.28 17.95 -13.03
CA ASN A 205 -17.54 17.14 -13.99
C ASN A 205 -17.29 15.76 -13.37
N PRO A 206 -18.32 14.90 -13.32
CA PRO A 206 -18.28 13.70 -12.51
C PRO A 206 -17.16 12.76 -12.97
N ASN A 207 -17.12 12.30 -14.21
CA ASN A 207 -16.20 11.22 -14.58
C ASN A 207 -15.31 11.56 -15.77
N SER A 208 -14.02 11.19 -15.67
CA SER A 208 -13.07 11.22 -16.78
C SER A 208 -12.56 9.80 -17.05
N LYS A 209 -13.04 9.20 -18.15
CA LYS A 209 -12.52 7.90 -18.62
C LYS A 209 -11.03 7.97 -18.92
N TYR A 210 -10.58 9.08 -19.50
CA TYR A 210 -9.16 9.37 -19.69
C TYR A 210 -8.35 9.24 -18.38
N ALA A 211 -8.83 9.82 -17.27
CA ALA A 211 -8.16 9.71 -15.99
C ALA A 211 -8.12 8.25 -15.49
N GLN A 212 -9.21 7.50 -15.63
CA GLN A 212 -9.25 6.09 -15.24
C GLN A 212 -8.31 5.22 -16.09
N ILE A 213 -8.32 5.40 -17.41
CA ILE A 213 -7.42 4.67 -18.32
C ILE A 213 -5.97 5.00 -17.98
N SER A 214 -5.66 6.27 -17.71
CA SER A 214 -4.33 6.72 -17.27
C SER A 214 -3.92 6.07 -15.94
N THR A 215 -4.84 5.94 -14.98
CA THR A 215 -4.57 5.26 -13.70
C THR A 215 -4.28 3.77 -13.90
N TRP A 216 -5.11 3.06 -14.66
CA TRP A 216 -4.89 1.65 -14.97
C TRP A 216 -3.64 1.43 -15.84
N ALA A 217 -3.24 2.43 -16.64
CA ALA A 217 -1.96 2.42 -17.34
C ALA A 217 -0.77 2.39 -16.39
N ILE A 218 -0.83 3.14 -15.29
CA ILE A 218 0.23 3.13 -14.27
C ILE A 218 0.33 1.74 -13.66
N VAL A 219 -0.80 1.12 -13.29
CA VAL A 219 -0.85 -0.26 -12.78
C VAL A 219 -0.18 -1.23 -13.77
N LEU A 220 -0.54 -1.13 -15.06
CA LEU A 220 -0.02 -2.00 -16.10
C LEU A 220 1.51 -1.88 -16.29
N ASN A 221 2.04 -0.68 -16.08
CA ASN A 221 3.46 -0.36 -16.29
C ASN A 221 4.33 -0.63 -15.05
N ASN A 222 3.74 -0.88 -13.88
CA ASN A 222 4.45 -1.07 -12.62
C ASN A 222 5.13 -2.46 -12.43
N GLN A 223 5.68 -3.06 -13.49
CA GLN A 223 6.38 -4.38 -13.46
C GLN A 223 5.69 -5.42 -12.55
N VAL A 224 4.37 -5.55 -12.70
CA VAL A 224 3.54 -6.38 -11.83
C VAL A 224 3.41 -7.81 -12.36
N ASP A 225 2.95 -8.73 -11.52
CA ASP A 225 2.67 -10.12 -11.90
C ASP A 225 1.57 -10.25 -12.97
N GLU A 226 1.50 -11.42 -13.60
CA GLU A 226 0.59 -11.67 -14.73
C GLU A 226 -0.88 -11.44 -14.38
N ARG A 227 -1.32 -11.75 -13.14
CA ARG A 227 -2.71 -11.55 -12.72
C ARG A 227 -3.04 -10.06 -12.66
N THR A 228 -2.17 -9.27 -12.04
CA THR A 228 -2.33 -7.81 -11.94
C THR A 228 -2.31 -7.17 -13.33
N GLN A 229 -1.41 -7.60 -14.21
CA GLN A 229 -1.38 -7.14 -15.61
C GLN A 229 -2.69 -7.45 -16.35
N LYS A 230 -3.20 -8.68 -16.23
CA LYS A 230 -4.48 -9.08 -16.86
C LYS A 230 -5.65 -8.24 -16.35
N ARG A 231 -5.69 -7.95 -15.04
CA ARG A 231 -6.74 -7.07 -14.49
C ARG A 231 -6.66 -5.68 -15.08
N ALA A 232 -5.48 -5.06 -15.10
CA ALA A 232 -5.31 -3.70 -15.65
C ALA A 232 -5.70 -3.61 -17.13
N ILE A 233 -5.31 -4.59 -17.96
CA ILE A 233 -5.72 -4.66 -19.37
C ILE A 233 -7.25 -4.71 -19.50
N LYS A 234 -7.90 -5.61 -18.74
CA LYS A 234 -9.35 -5.76 -18.74
C LYS A 234 -10.06 -4.44 -18.42
N GLU A 235 -9.57 -3.71 -17.42
CA GLU A 235 -10.17 -2.43 -17.02
C GLU A 235 -9.96 -1.33 -18.07
N ILE A 236 -8.76 -1.23 -18.64
CA ILE A 236 -8.47 -0.29 -19.75
C ILE A 236 -9.41 -0.56 -20.94
N GLU A 237 -9.58 -1.82 -21.32
CA GLU A 237 -10.44 -2.22 -22.44
C GLU A 237 -11.92 -1.99 -22.14
N ALA A 238 -12.37 -2.23 -20.91
CA ALA A 238 -13.74 -1.93 -20.48
C ALA A 238 -14.06 -0.43 -20.53
N LEU A 239 -13.06 0.42 -20.32
CA LEU A 239 -13.17 1.88 -20.44
C LEU A 239 -13.09 2.39 -21.89
N GLY A 240 -12.86 1.50 -22.86
CA GLY A 240 -12.75 1.83 -24.29
C GLY A 240 -11.33 2.13 -24.77
N GLY A 241 -10.32 2.00 -23.90
CA GLY A 241 -8.93 1.98 -24.32
C GLY A 241 -8.59 0.67 -25.05
N LYS A 242 -7.45 0.65 -25.74
CA LYS A 242 -6.89 -0.57 -26.33
C LYS A 242 -5.46 -0.75 -25.88
N VAL A 243 -5.13 -1.93 -25.41
CA VAL A 243 -3.75 -2.30 -25.09
C VAL A 243 -3.17 -3.09 -26.25
N ILE A 244 -2.11 -2.59 -26.86
CA ILE A 244 -1.38 -3.28 -27.92
C ILE A 244 0.04 -3.60 -27.44
N THR A 245 0.50 -4.82 -27.70
CA THR A 245 1.89 -5.20 -27.50
C THR A 245 2.68 -4.80 -28.73
N THR A 246 3.71 -3.97 -28.56
CA THR A 246 4.60 -3.59 -29.66
C THR A 246 5.54 -4.76 -30.02
N PRO A 247 6.19 -4.73 -31.21
CA PRO A 247 7.17 -5.76 -31.59
C PRO A 247 8.31 -5.92 -30.57
N GLU A 248 8.62 -4.88 -29.80
CA GLU A 248 9.64 -4.85 -28.74
C GLU A 248 9.12 -5.42 -27.40
N GLY A 249 7.89 -5.92 -27.35
CA GLY A 249 7.27 -6.49 -26.15
C GLY A 249 6.73 -5.45 -25.16
N THR A 250 6.77 -4.16 -25.50
CA THR A 250 6.24 -3.09 -24.64
C THR A 250 4.73 -2.96 -24.83
N LYS A 251 3.98 -2.68 -23.76
CA LYS A 251 2.53 -2.43 -23.85
C LYS A 251 2.27 -0.96 -24.12
N LYS A 252 1.60 -0.65 -25.22
CA LYS A 252 1.16 0.70 -25.58
C LYS A 252 -0.35 0.80 -25.46
N ILE A 253 -0.82 1.89 -24.87
CA ILE A 253 -2.25 2.17 -24.69
C ILE A 253 -2.69 3.17 -25.74
N ILE A 254 -3.76 2.83 -26.45
CA ILE A 254 -4.44 3.71 -27.40
C ILE A 254 -5.77 4.11 -26.75
N PHE A 255 -5.92 5.41 -26.49
CA PHE A 255 -7.16 5.98 -26.01
C PHE A 255 -8.20 5.99 -27.14
N SER A 256 -9.48 5.82 -26.80
CA SER A 256 -10.56 5.97 -27.78
C SER A 256 -10.54 7.39 -28.36
N PRO A 257 -10.80 7.59 -29.67
CA PRO A 257 -10.83 8.91 -30.30
C PRO A 257 -11.90 9.88 -29.78
N LYS A 258 -12.73 9.45 -28.82
CA LYS A 258 -13.82 10.24 -28.26
C LYS A 258 -13.84 10.07 -26.74
N ASP A 259 -13.40 11.11 -26.05
CA ASP A 259 -13.85 11.53 -24.73
C ASP A 259 -14.03 13.05 -24.76
#